data_AF-A0A1Q6FR36-F1
#
_entry.id   AF-A0A1Q6FR36-F1
#
_cell.length_a   1.000
_cell.length_b   1.000
_cell.length_c   1.000
_cell.angle_alpha   90.00
_cell.angle_beta   90.00
_cell.angle_gamma   90.00
#
_symmetry.space_group_name_H-M   'P 1'
#
loop_
_entity.id
_entity.type
_entity.pdbx_description
1 polymer ?
#
loop_
_entity_poly.entity_id
_entity_poly.type
_entity_poly.pdbx_seq_one_letter_code
_entity_poly.pdbx_strand_id
1 'polypeptide(L)'
;MNIQQNTVSENNFEQCIKCTICTVYCPVAAVNPDYPGPKQAGPDGERLRLKQPDFFDSALKYCLNCKRCEVACPSNVRIGDIIQAARIKYGPKHNTSIRNYILANTDLVGTLATPLAPVVNAAVATKPVRMIMDKVMGIDHRRIFPKYSHGTFESWYRRHAAEQQASFERQVSYFHGCYVNYNNPQLGKDMIRIMNALGYGVRLLDKEKCCGVALISNGLYSQAKRQARTNMESIRTAVKGDGHDVITTSSTCTFTIRDEYPHLLDLENGDVRDHVELATRYIYRLINEQGAKLRFREDVGPLRVAYHTPCHMEKMGWAYYSIELLRMIPGVEVTVLDSQCCGIAGTYGFKKENYHTSQAVG
;
A
#
# COMPACT_ATOMS: atom_id res chain seq x y z
N MET A 1 15.16 -37.08 -4.49
CA MET A 1 14.36 -35.86 -4.24
C MET A 1 13.27 -35.81 -5.30
N ASN A 2 12.03 -36.17 -4.96
CA ASN A 2 10.94 -36.26 -5.93
C ASN A 2 10.39 -34.86 -6.22
N ILE A 3 11.04 -34.14 -7.14
CA ILE A 3 10.74 -32.72 -7.45
C ILE A 3 9.26 -32.56 -7.86
N GLN A 4 8.64 -33.57 -8.48
CA GLN A 4 7.25 -33.48 -8.95
C GLN A 4 6.21 -33.46 -7.82
N GLN A 5 6.43 -34.15 -6.69
CA GLN A 5 5.42 -34.23 -5.63
C GLN A 5 5.33 -32.97 -4.75
N ASN A 6 6.35 -32.11 -4.76
CA ASN A 6 6.43 -30.90 -3.92
C ASN A 6 6.32 -29.59 -4.72
N THR A 7 5.70 -29.61 -5.91
CA THR A 7 5.61 -28.41 -6.78
C THR A 7 4.37 -27.54 -6.53
N VAL A 8 3.43 -27.99 -5.69
CA VAL A 8 2.27 -27.17 -5.31
C VAL A 8 2.75 -25.99 -4.47
N SER A 9 2.67 -24.80 -5.05
CA SER A 9 3.06 -23.56 -4.40
C SER A 9 1.82 -22.75 -4.02
N GLU A 10 1.83 -22.10 -2.85
CA GLU A 10 0.79 -21.12 -2.46
C GLU A 10 0.65 -19.95 -3.46
N ASN A 11 1.65 -19.76 -4.31
CA ASN A 11 1.70 -18.71 -5.32
C ASN A 11 1.31 -19.17 -6.74
N ASN A 12 0.75 -20.39 -6.89
CA ASN A 12 0.39 -20.99 -8.18
C ASN A 12 1.56 -21.02 -9.17
N PHE A 13 2.78 -21.17 -8.68
CA PHE A 13 4.00 -21.13 -9.49
C PHE A 13 3.97 -22.21 -10.58
N GLU A 14 3.48 -23.40 -10.25
CA GLU A 14 3.35 -24.55 -11.15
C GLU A 14 2.41 -24.30 -12.34
N GLN A 15 1.48 -23.35 -12.22
CA GLN A 15 0.56 -22.96 -13.30
C GLN A 15 1.23 -22.11 -14.40
N CYS A 16 2.49 -21.69 -14.21
CA CYS A 16 3.16 -20.81 -15.16
C CYS A 16 3.49 -21.50 -16.50
N ILE A 17 2.71 -21.20 -17.54
CA ILE A 17 2.86 -21.69 -18.92
C ILE A 17 3.93 -21.00 -19.77
N LYS A 18 4.74 -20.11 -19.18
CA LYS A 18 5.86 -19.40 -19.84
C LYS A 18 5.48 -18.53 -21.07
N CYS A 19 4.28 -17.99 -21.16
CA CYS A 19 3.86 -17.12 -22.27
C CYS A 19 4.47 -15.70 -22.31
N THR A 20 5.16 -15.25 -21.23
CA THR A 20 5.85 -13.94 -21.14
C THR A 20 4.94 -12.69 -21.14
N ILE A 21 3.61 -12.84 -21.11
CA ILE A 21 2.68 -11.70 -21.04
C ILE A 21 2.96 -10.75 -19.86
N CYS A 22 3.39 -11.30 -18.72
CA CYS A 22 3.73 -10.52 -17.53
C CYS A 22 4.88 -9.53 -17.77
N THR A 23 5.79 -9.81 -18.69
CA THR A 23 6.89 -8.90 -19.05
C THR A 23 6.37 -7.71 -19.86
N VAL A 24 5.41 -7.92 -20.75
CA VAL A 24 4.77 -6.84 -21.54
C VAL A 24 4.06 -5.84 -20.63
N TYR A 25 3.38 -6.33 -19.59
CA TYR A 25 2.67 -5.49 -18.62
C TYR A 25 3.55 -4.98 -17.46
N CYS A 26 4.86 -5.23 -17.51
CA CYS A 26 5.76 -4.78 -16.46
C CYS A 26 6.28 -3.37 -16.77
N PRO A 27 5.92 -2.36 -15.94
CA PRO A 27 6.37 -1.00 -16.21
C PRO A 27 7.90 -0.84 -16.08
N VAL A 28 8.53 -1.62 -15.19
CA VAL A 28 9.99 -1.54 -15.00
C VAL A 28 10.73 -2.17 -16.18
N ALA A 29 10.29 -3.33 -16.67
CA ALA A 29 10.95 -4.00 -17.79
C ALA A 29 10.88 -3.17 -19.08
N ALA A 30 9.85 -2.33 -19.22
CA ALA A 30 9.70 -1.43 -20.36
C ALA A 30 10.73 -0.30 -20.39
N VAL A 31 11.29 0.11 -19.25
CA VAL A 31 12.13 1.32 -19.15
C VAL A 31 13.50 1.09 -18.47
N ASN A 32 13.73 -0.09 -17.90
CA ASN A 32 14.97 -0.43 -17.24
C ASN A 32 15.53 -1.78 -17.75
N PRO A 33 16.57 -1.74 -18.62
CA PRO A 33 17.15 -2.95 -19.19
C PRO A 33 17.87 -3.84 -18.17
N ASP A 34 18.25 -3.31 -17.00
CA ASP A 34 18.88 -4.10 -15.93
C ASP A 34 17.88 -5.02 -15.22
N TYR A 35 16.57 -4.82 -15.42
CA TYR A 35 15.56 -5.70 -14.87
C TYR A 35 15.19 -6.76 -15.91
N PRO A 36 15.46 -8.06 -15.66
CA PRO A 36 15.16 -9.13 -16.62
C PRO A 36 13.65 -9.40 -16.78
N GLY A 37 12.81 -8.62 -16.11
CA GLY A 37 11.37 -8.75 -16.14
C GLY A 37 10.81 -9.75 -15.12
N PRO A 38 9.49 -9.68 -14.88
CA PRO A 38 8.83 -10.43 -13.82
C PRO A 38 8.77 -11.94 -14.10
N LYS A 39 8.85 -12.38 -15.37
CA LYS A 39 8.93 -13.81 -15.71
C LYS A 39 10.22 -14.45 -15.19
N GLN A 40 11.36 -13.84 -15.53
CA GLN A 40 12.68 -14.32 -15.11
C GLN A 40 12.88 -14.15 -13.61
N ALA A 41 12.54 -12.97 -13.09
CA ALA A 41 12.66 -12.67 -11.67
C ALA A 41 11.74 -13.54 -10.77
N GLY A 42 10.53 -13.85 -11.26
CA GLY A 42 9.54 -14.64 -10.51
C GLY A 42 9.60 -16.13 -10.87
N PRO A 43 8.66 -16.66 -11.67
CA PRO A 43 8.54 -18.11 -11.89
C PRO A 43 9.80 -18.81 -12.42
N ASP A 44 10.53 -18.23 -13.38
CA ASP A 44 11.74 -18.90 -13.87
C ASP A 44 12.87 -18.87 -12.83
N GLY A 45 12.99 -17.79 -12.05
CA GLY A 45 13.86 -17.74 -10.88
C GLY A 45 13.49 -18.79 -9.83
N GLU A 46 12.19 -19.04 -9.62
CA GLU A 46 11.71 -20.08 -8.71
C GLU A 46 12.09 -21.49 -9.19
N ARG A 47 12.03 -21.75 -10.50
CA ARG A 47 12.52 -23.01 -11.10
C ARG A 47 13.99 -23.24 -10.84
N LEU A 48 14.80 -22.18 -10.89
CA LEU A 48 16.22 -22.26 -10.57
C LEU A 48 16.42 -22.60 -9.09
N ARG A 49 15.62 -22.02 -8.20
CA ARG A 49 15.67 -22.31 -6.75
C ARG A 49 15.31 -23.75 -6.39
N LEU A 50 14.46 -24.42 -7.18
CA LEU A 50 14.20 -25.85 -6.99
C LEU A 50 15.44 -26.74 -7.21
N LYS A 51 16.40 -26.28 -8.03
CA LYS A 51 17.65 -26.98 -8.31
C LYS A 51 18.80 -26.51 -7.42
N GLN A 52 18.86 -25.20 -7.19
CA GLN A 52 19.85 -24.54 -6.35
C GLN A 52 19.11 -23.74 -5.27
N PRO A 53 18.84 -24.33 -4.09
CA PRO A 53 18.00 -23.72 -3.06
C PRO A 53 18.39 -22.30 -2.65
N ASP A 54 19.68 -21.95 -2.72
CA ASP A 54 20.21 -20.64 -2.33
C ASP A 54 20.33 -19.64 -3.50
N PHE A 55 19.73 -19.93 -4.66
CA PHE A 55 19.78 -19.02 -5.81
C PHE A 55 19.06 -17.69 -5.52
N PHE A 56 19.83 -16.60 -5.57
CA PHE A 56 19.34 -15.24 -5.43
C PHE A 56 19.83 -14.35 -6.56
N ASP A 57 18.90 -13.70 -7.25
CA ASP A 57 19.19 -12.69 -8.25
C ASP A 57 19.04 -11.29 -7.64
N SER A 58 20.10 -10.50 -7.66
CA SER A 58 20.06 -9.13 -7.14
C SER A 58 19.10 -8.21 -7.90
N ALA A 59 18.74 -8.55 -9.14
CA ALA A 59 17.78 -7.80 -9.96
C ALA A 59 16.34 -7.85 -9.39
N LEU A 60 16.04 -8.76 -8.45
CA LEU A 60 14.76 -8.78 -7.74
C LEU A 60 14.44 -7.45 -7.05
N LYS A 61 15.47 -6.67 -6.68
CA LYS A 61 15.33 -5.34 -6.07
C LYS A 61 14.63 -4.31 -6.97
N TYR A 62 14.61 -4.54 -8.29
CA TYR A 62 13.96 -3.63 -9.25
C TYR A 62 12.44 -3.83 -9.34
N CYS A 63 11.90 -4.93 -8.79
CA CYS A 63 10.46 -5.14 -8.76
C CYS A 63 9.76 -4.11 -7.86
N LEU A 64 8.77 -3.41 -8.41
CA LEU A 64 7.95 -2.43 -7.70
C LEU A 64 6.87 -3.04 -6.79
N ASN A 65 6.66 -4.35 -6.86
CA ASN A 65 5.53 -5.03 -6.21
C ASN A 65 4.14 -4.46 -6.60
N CYS A 66 4.01 -3.91 -7.82
CA CYS A 66 2.76 -3.30 -8.30
C CYS A 66 1.69 -4.31 -8.75
N LYS A 67 2.03 -5.60 -8.80
CA LYS A 67 1.14 -6.73 -9.16
C LYS A 67 0.51 -6.70 -10.56
N ARG A 68 0.88 -5.76 -11.44
CA ARG A 68 0.40 -5.73 -12.85
C ARG A 68 0.67 -7.03 -13.61
N CYS A 69 1.84 -7.63 -13.37
CA CYS A 69 2.18 -8.94 -13.93
C CYS A 69 1.20 -10.05 -13.56
N GLU A 70 0.58 -9.97 -12.38
CA GLU A 70 -0.39 -10.96 -11.90
C GLU A 70 -1.77 -10.70 -12.47
N VAL A 71 -2.18 -9.43 -12.58
CA VAL A 71 -3.45 -9.05 -13.24
C VAL A 71 -3.45 -9.52 -14.69
N ALA A 72 -2.33 -9.40 -15.40
CA ALA A 72 -2.19 -9.85 -16.78
C ALA A 72 -2.00 -11.37 -16.93
N CYS A 73 -1.82 -12.12 -15.86
CA CYS A 73 -1.49 -13.55 -15.94
C CYS A 73 -2.74 -14.40 -16.18
N PRO A 74 -2.87 -15.11 -17.32
CA PRO A 74 -4.05 -15.92 -17.61
C PRO A 74 -4.16 -17.16 -16.69
N SER A 75 -3.05 -17.57 -16.10
CA SER A 75 -2.96 -18.74 -15.22
C SER A 75 -2.99 -18.38 -13.73
N ASN A 76 -3.27 -17.11 -13.40
CA ASN A 76 -3.34 -16.60 -12.02
C ASN A 76 -2.10 -16.91 -11.16
N VAL A 77 -0.91 -16.85 -11.78
CA VAL A 77 0.37 -17.00 -11.08
C VAL A 77 0.65 -15.73 -10.28
N ARG A 78 0.96 -15.86 -8.98
CA ARG A 78 1.27 -14.72 -8.10
C ARG A 78 2.73 -14.30 -8.23
N ILE A 79 3.08 -13.81 -9.42
CA ILE A 79 4.46 -13.48 -9.82
C ILE A 79 5.13 -12.46 -8.90
N GLY A 80 4.41 -11.41 -8.49
CA GLY A 80 4.91 -10.41 -7.56
C GLY A 80 5.19 -11.02 -6.20
N ASP A 81 4.30 -11.88 -5.71
CA ASP A 81 4.49 -12.61 -4.44
C ASP A 81 5.68 -13.57 -4.49
N ILE A 82 5.88 -14.32 -5.58
CA ILE A 82 7.07 -15.16 -5.77
C ILE A 82 8.35 -14.32 -5.65
N ILE A 83 8.38 -13.14 -6.30
CA ILE A 83 9.53 -12.24 -6.22
C ILE A 83 9.74 -11.74 -4.78
N GLN A 84 8.67 -11.36 -4.08
CA GLN A 84 8.76 -10.87 -2.71
C GLN A 84 9.19 -11.98 -1.74
N ALA A 85 8.63 -13.18 -1.84
CA ALA A 85 9.03 -14.35 -1.07
C ALA A 85 10.51 -14.69 -1.28
N ALA A 86 10.99 -14.61 -2.52
CA ALA A 86 12.40 -14.81 -2.82
C ALA A 86 13.29 -13.75 -2.15
N ARG A 87 12.87 -12.48 -2.17
CA ARG A 87 13.59 -11.40 -1.47
C ARG A 87 13.60 -11.60 0.04
N ILE A 88 12.50 -12.09 0.61
CA ILE A 88 12.38 -12.40 2.04
C ILE A 88 13.34 -13.49 2.47
N LYS A 89 13.30 -14.61 1.74
CA LYS A 89 13.98 -15.83 2.14
C LYS A 89 15.47 -15.80 1.83
N TYR A 90 15.84 -15.29 0.65
CA TYR A 90 17.18 -15.39 0.07
C TYR A 90 17.91 -14.05 -0.03
N GLY A 91 17.23 -12.94 0.24
CA GLY A 91 17.86 -11.62 0.24
C GLY A 91 18.84 -11.41 1.41
N PRO A 92 19.68 -10.37 1.36
CA PRO A 92 20.63 -10.07 2.43
C PRO A 92 19.95 -9.79 3.78
N LYS A 93 20.18 -10.64 4.79
CA LYS A 93 19.46 -10.60 6.09
C LYS A 93 19.93 -9.52 7.07
N HIS A 94 21.07 -8.87 6.83
CA HIS A 94 21.69 -7.92 7.79
C HIS A 94 22.24 -6.63 7.16
N ASN A 95 21.94 -6.33 5.88
CA ASN A 95 22.50 -5.19 5.17
C ASN A 95 21.47 -4.07 4.92
N THR A 96 20.66 -3.73 5.93
CA THR A 96 19.75 -2.59 5.79
C THR A 96 20.53 -1.32 6.04
N SER A 97 20.93 -0.64 4.95
CA SER A 97 21.51 0.70 5.04
C SER A 97 20.65 1.62 5.92
N ILE A 98 21.29 2.58 6.61
CA ILE A 98 20.61 3.59 7.43
C ILE A 98 19.50 4.28 6.62
N ARG A 99 19.75 4.58 5.34
CA ARG A 99 18.76 5.06 4.38
C ARG A 99 17.51 4.19 4.35
N ASN A 100 17.66 2.90 4.07
CA ASN A 100 16.54 1.98 3.94
C ASN A 100 15.80 1.83 5.27
N TYR A 101 16.52 1.84 6.39
CA TYR A 101 15.90 1.79 7.72
C TYR A 101 15.02 3.01 7.97
N ILE A 102 15.53 4.22 7.73
CA ILE A 102 14.78 5.47 7.91
C ILE A 102 13.57 5.52 6.99
N LEU A 103 13.74 5.24 5.70
CA LEU A 103 12.65 5.30 4.72
C LEU A 103 11.55 4.24 5.00
N ALA A 104 11.91 3.10 5.58
CA ALA A 104 10.96 2.03 5.86
C ALA A 104 10.22 2.20 7.19
N ASN A 105 10.80 2.93 8.16
CA ASN A 105 10.25 3.11 9.50
C ASN A 105 9.37 4.36 9.60
N THR A 106 8.24 4.38 8.88
CA THR A 106 7.34 5.54 8.82
C THR A 106 6.80 5.95 10.18
N ASP A 107 6.47 5.01 11.07
CA ASP A 107 5.95 5.33 12.40
C ASP A 107 7.02 5.96 13.30
N LEU A 108 8.25 5.45 13.25
CA LEU A 108 9.38 6.01 14.02
C LEU A 108 9.68 7.43 13.55
N VAL A 109 9.91 7.60 12.25
CA VAL A 109 10.27 8.90 11.68
C VAL A 109 9.10 9.88 11.81
N GLY A 110 7.87 9.44 11.56
CA GLY A 110 6.67 10.26 11.72
C GLY A 110 6.47 10.75 13.15
N THR A 111 6.66 9.87 14.14
CA THR A 111 6.55 10.24 15.56
C THR A 111 7.60 11.28 15.97
N LEU A 112 8.83 11.15 15.46
CA LEU A 112 9.91 12.11 15.74
C LEU A 112 9.74 13.44 14.98
N ALA A 113 9.27 13.38 13.73
CA ALA A 113 9.20 14.54 12.86
C ALA A 113 7.98 15.44 13.13
N THR A 114 6.84 14.86 13.52
CA THR A 114 5.56 15.56 13.66
C THR A 114 5.57 16.71 14.69
N PRO A 115 6.19 16.56 15.89
CA PRO A 115 6.32 17.66 16.85
C PRO A 115 7.17 18.84 16.34
N LEU A 116 8.11 18.55 15.43
CA LEU A 116 9.03 19.52 14.84
C LEU A 116 8.71 19.80 13.36
N ALA A 117 7.48 19.51 12.92
CA ALA A 117 7.12 19.48 11.51
C ALA A 117 7.47 20.78 10.76
N PRO A 118 7.25 22.00 11.29
CA PRO A 118 7.66 23.23 10.60
C PRO A 118 9.16 23.28 10.31
N VAL A 119 9.98 22.89 11.29
CA VAL A 119 11.45 22.88 11.17
C VAL A 119 11.90 21.79 10.21
N VAL A 120 11.39 20.56 10.37
CA VAL A 120 11.73 19.43 9.50
C VAL A 120 11.35 19.73 8.05
N ASN A 121 10.12 20.21 7.81
CA ASN A 121 9.64 20.55 6.48
C ASN A 121 10.46 21.69 5.84
N ALA A 122 10.83 22.71 6.61
CA ALA A 122 11.69 23.78 6.12
C ALA A 122 13.10 23.27 5.78
N ALA A 123 13.70 22.46 6.66
CA ALA A 123 15.04 21.90 6.48
C ALA A 123 15.13 21.03 5.21
N VAL A 124 14.21 20.07 5.04
CA VAL A 124 14.20 19.16 3.86
C VAL A 124 13.84 19.88 2.54
N ALA A 125 13.30 21.10 2.62
CA ALA A 125 13.07 21.94 1.45
C ALA A 125 14.34 22.66 0.96
N THR A 126 15.37 22.80 1.80
CA THR A 126 16.59 23.53 1.44
C THR A 126 17.50 22.72 0.52
N LYS A 127 18.15 23.40 -0.44
CA LYS A 127 19.12 22.77 -1.37
C LYS A 127 20.27 22.06 -0.63
N PRO A 128 20.91 22.63 0.41
CA PRO A 128 22.01 21.97 1.11
C PRO A 128 21.61 20.64 1.74
N VAL A 129 20.46 20.58 2.42
CA VAL A 129 19.97 19.34 3.04
C VAL A 129 19.67 18.28 1.98
N ARG A 130 19.01 18.65 0.88
CA ARG A 130 18.74 17.71 -0.23
C ARG A 130 20.03 17.18 -0.86
N MET A 131 21.06 18.02 -1.01
CA MET A 131 22.36 17.59 -1.52
C MET A 131 23.08 16.64 -0.55
N ILE A 132 22.98 16.86 0.76
CA ILE A 132 23.50 15.93 1.78
C ILE A 132 22.76 14.58 1.70
N MET A 133 21.42 14.60 1.63
CA MET A 133 20.62 13.39 1.48
C MET A 133 20.97 12.63 0.19
N ASP A 134 21.27 13.32 -0.90
CA ASP A 134 21.69 12.73 -2.17
C ASP A 134 23.07 12.08 -2.09
N LYS A 135 24.06 12.82 -1.57
CA LYS A 135 25.46 12.38 -1.54
C LYS A 135 25.76 11.36 -0.44
N VAL A 136 25.13 11.50 0.72
CA VAL A 136 25.39 10.67 1.90
C VAL A 136 24.37 9.56 2.04
N MET A 137 23.09 9.90 1.90
CA MET A 137 22.01 8.95 2.12
C MET A 137 21.48 8.32 0.84
N GLY A 138 22.01 8.62 -0.35
CA GLY A 138 21.53 8.04 -1.61
C GLY A 138 20.03 8.24 -1.87
N ILE A 139 19.47 9.36 -1.42
CA ILE A 139 18.10 9.79 -1.68
C ILE A 139 18.17 10.91 -2.73
N ASP A 140 17.52 10.74 -3.88
CA ASP A 140 17.64 11.72 -4.96
C ASP A 140 17.16 13.13 -4.57
N HIS A 141 18.02 14.15 -4.74
CA HIS A 141 17.70 15.54 -4.39
C HIS A 141 16.52 16.14 -5.17
N ARG A 142 16.13 15.54 -6.30
CA ARG A 142 14.99 15.97 -7.13
C ARG A 142 13.65 15.52 -6.54
N ARG A 143 13.66 14.67 -5.51
CA ARG A 143 12.42 14.18 -4.89
C ARG A 143 11.79 15.21 -3.97
N ILE A 144 10.46 15.23 -4.03
CA ILE A 144 9.63 16.00 -3.12
C ILE A 144 9.16 15.05 -2.04
N PHE A 145 9.57 15.33 -0.80
CA PHE A 145 9.09 14.59 0.35
C PHE A 145 7.66 15.01 0.72
N PRO A 146 6.80 14.06 1.12
CA PRO A 146 5.52 14.43 1.70
C PRO A 146 5.78 15.23 2.98
N LYS A 147 5.12 16.38 3.10
CA LYS A 147 5.24 17.22 4.30
C LYS A 147 4.67 16.48 5.50
N TYR A 148 5.30 16.65 6.66
CA TYR A 148 4.70 16.24 7.92
C TYR A 148 3.66 17.28 8.38
N SER A 149 2.57 16.81 8.95
CA SER A 149 1.58 17.65 9.63
C SER A 149 2.12 18.11 10.98
N HIS A 150 1.64 19.26 11.48
CA HIS A 150 1.85 19.66 12.87
C HIS A 150 0.85 18.91 13.76
N GLY A 151 1.33 17.90 14.49
CA GLY A 151 0.47 16.96 15.23
C GLY A 151 -0.08 15.83 14.36
N THR A 152 -0.57 14.78 15.02
CA THR A 152 -1.07 13.56 14.36
C THR A 152 -2.58 13.56 14.20
N PHE A 153 -3.08 12.76 13.24
CA PHE A 153 -4.51 12.49 13.11
C PHE A 153 -5.08 11.85 14.39
N GLU A 154 -4.38 10.88 14.96
CA GLU A 154 -4.81 10.17 16.17
C GLU A 154 -4.97 11.10 17.38
N SER A 155 -4.02 12.03 17.59
CA SER A 155 -4.12 13.04 18.64
C SER A 155 -5.25 14.04 18.37
N TRP A 156 -5.48 14.43 17.12
CA TRP A 156 -6.62 15.26 16.76
C TRP A 156 -7.95 14.53 17.01
N TYR A 157 -8.06 13.26 16.61
CA TYR A 157 -9.25 12.43 16.76
C TYR A 157 -9.64 12.30 18.23
N ARG A 158 -8.67 11.93 19.09
CA ARG A 158 -8.90 11.79 20.53
C ARG A 158 -9.42 13.07 21.19
N ARG A 159 -8.94 14.23 20.74
CA ARG A 159 -9.30 15.52 21.33
C ARG A 159 -10.64 16.08 20.83
N HIS A 160 -11.00 15.82 19.58
CA HIS A 160 -12.12 16.55 18.93
C HIS A 160 -13.23 15.66 18.37
N ALA A 161 -12.96 14.37 18.12
CA ALA A 161 -13.90 13.51 17.41
C ALA A 161 -14.38 12.33 18.27
N ALA A 162 -13.54 11.77 19.14
CA ALA A 162 -13.80 10.50 19.80
C ALA A 162 -15.17 10.40 20.51
N GLU A 163 -15.55 11.42 21.27
CA GLU A 163 -16.86 11.46 21.96
C GLU A 163 -18.03 11.49 20.97
N GLN A 164 -17.97 12.38 19.98
CA GLN A 164 -19.00 12.44 18.94
C GLN A 164 -19.08 11.15 18.13
N GLN A 165 -17.93 10.51 17.84
CA GLN A 165 -17.92 9.25 17.08
C GLN A 165 -18.54 8.11 17.88
N ALA A 166 -18.34 8.09 19.20
CA ALA A 166 -18.94 7.09 20.08
C ALA A 166 -20.47 7.22 20.21
N SER A 167 -21.06 8.40 19.92
CA SER A 167 -22.50 8.62 20.04
C SER A 167 -23.32 8.09 18.86
N PHE A 168 -22.69 7.62 17.78
CA PHE A 168 -23.42 7.02 16.65
C PHE A 168 -23.83 5.58 16.98
N GLU A 169 -25.07 5.22 16.62
CA GLU A 169 -25.58 3.85 16.80
C GLU A 169 -24.84 2.83 15.92
N ARG A 170 -24.57 3.19 14.67
CA ARG A 170 -23.80 2.37 13.74
C ARG A 170 -22.34 2.78 13.77
N GLN A 171 -21.45 1.80 13.72
CA GLN A 171 -20.03 2.00 13.85
C GLN A 171 -19.26 1.26 12.75
N VAL A 172 -18.11 1.81 12.38
CA VAL A 172 -17.12 1.16 11.53
C VAL A 172 -15.73 1.42 12.12
N SER A 173 -14.84 0.45 12.01
CA SER A 173 -13.46 0.61 12.45
C SER A 173 -12.59 1.14 11.31
N TYR A 174 -11.68 2.06 11.59
CA TYR A 174 -10.83 2.70 10.58
C TYR A 174 -9.35 2.39 10.82
N PHE A 175 -8.77 1.66 9.87
CA PHE A 175 -7.32 1.55 9.75
C PHE A 175 -6.80 2.77 8.99
N HIS A 176 -6.27 3.76 9.69
CA HIS A 176 -5.92 5.06 9.10
C HIS A 176 -4.58 5.03 8.35
N GLY A 177 -3.65 4.19 8.79
CA GLY A 177 -2.30 4.07 8.27
C GLY A 177 -1.40 5.26 8.60
N CYS A 178 -0.12 5.10 8.29
CA CYS A 178 0.90 6.08 8.66
C CYS A 178 0.77 7.42 7.91
N TYR A 179 0.36 7.41 6.64
CA TYR A 179 0.27 8.63 5.85
C TYR A 179 -0.82 9.58 6.35
N VAL A 180 -2.01 9.07 6.68
CA VAL A 180 -3.07 9.87 7.31
C VAL A 180 -2.60 10.37 8.66
N ASN A 181 -1.89 9.54 9.44
CA ASN A 181 -1.47 9.94 10.78
C ASN A 181 -0.47 11.09 10.80
N TYR A 182 0.55 11.03 9.94
CA TYR A 182 1.72 11.92 10.03
C TYR A 182 1.80 12.96 8.91
N ASN A 183 1.22 12.72 7.74
CA ASN A 183 1.41 13.57 6.56
C ASN A 183 0.13 14.28 6.12
N ASN A 184 -0.99 13.55 6.05
CA ASN A 184 -2.27 14.10 5.61
C ASN A 184 -3.43 13.74 6.56
N PRO A 185 -3.47 14.32 7.79
CA PRO A 185 -4.60 14.13 8.68
C PRO A 185 -5.94 14.60 8.10
N GLN A 186 -5.94 15.53 7.15
CA GLN A 186 -7.16 16.02 6.54
C GLN A 186 -7.95 14.90 5.84
N LEU A 187 -7.25 13.96 5.19
CA LEU A 187 -7.89 12.78 4.58
C LEU A 187 -8.70 11.95 5.61
N GLY A 188 -8.16 11.74 6.81
CA GLY A 188 -8.87 11.03 7.88
C GLY A 188 -10.07 11.82 8.40
N LYS A 189 -9.96 13.15 8.47
CA LYS A 189 -11.08 14.03 8.85
C LYS A 189 -12.20 14.01 7.81
N ASP A 190 -11.85 14.03 6.52
CA ASP A 190 -12.82 13.96 5.43
C ASP A 190 -13.52 12.60 5.38
N MET A 191 -12.78 11.53 5.63
CA MET A 191 -13.34 10.18 5.78
C MET A 191 -14.38 10.13 6.90
N ILE A 192 -14.07 10.68 8.09
CA ILE A 192 -15.01 10.78 9.21
C ILE A 192 -16.26 11.58 8.81
N ARG A 193 -16.09 12.72 8.14
CA ARG A 193 -17.24 13.54 7.71
C ARG A 193 -18.17 12.76 6.78
N ILE A 194 -17.62 11.99 5.83
CA ILE A 194 -18.42 11.18 4.90
C ILE A 194 -19.15 10.05 5.64
N MET A 195 -18.49 9.32 6.55
CA MET A 195 -19.18 8.27 7.33
C MET A 195 -20.25 8.82 8.26
N ASN A 196 -19.98 9.94 8.93
CA ASN A 196 -20.96 10.62 9.78
C ASN A 196 -22.20 11.03 8.96
N ALA A 197 -22.00 11.51 7.72
CA ALA A 197 -23.10 11.86 6.81
C ALA A 197 -23.92 10.63 6.38
N LEU A 198 -23.31 9.45 6.36
CA LEU A 198 -23.97 8.16 6.15
C LEU A 198 -24.58 7.58 7.45
N GLY A 199 -24.41 8.28 8.58
CA GLY A 199 -24.91 7.89 9.89
C GLY A 199 -24.11 6.78 10.58
N TYR A 200 -22.80 6.72 10.32
CA TYR A 200 -21.84 5.82 10.97
C TYR A 200 -20.79 6.63 11.75
N GLY A 201 -20.56 6.22 13.00
CA GLY A 201 -19.38 6.62 13.76
C GLY A 201 -18.16 5.85 13.29
N VAL A 202 -17.00 6.49 13.37
CA VAL A 202 -15.72 5.91 12.96
C VAL A 202 -14.85 5.70 14.18
N ARG A 203 -14.55 4.45 14.52
CA ARG A 203 -13.68 4.07 15.63
C ARG A 203 -12.26 3.78 15.13
N LEU A 204 -11.24 4.30 15.82
CA LEU A 204 -9.85 3.96 15.49
C LEU A 204 -9.49 2.59 16.07
N LEU A 205 -8.61 1.86 15.39
CA LEU A 205 -8.04 0.62 15.91
C LEU A 205 -7.05 0.89 17.05
N ASP A 206 -7.13 0.09 18.11
CA ASP A 206 -6.21 0.20 19.23
C ASP A 206 -4.79 -0.16 18.81
N LYS A 207 -3.80 0.65 19.21
CA LYS A 207 -2.36 0.38 19.00
C LYS A 207 -1.95 0.15 17.53
N GLU A 208 -2.72 0.66 16.57
CA GLU A 208 -2.42 0.55 15.13
C GLU A 208 -0.94 0.87 14.83
N LYS A 209 -0.35 0.06 13.95
CA LYS A 209 0.98 0.25 13.36
C LYS A 209 0.86 0.38 11.85
N CYS A 210 1.90 0.91 11.21
CA CYS A 210 2.04 0.85 9.76
C CYS A 210 1.77 -0.57 9.22
N CYS A 211 1.16 -0.68 8.04
CA CYS A 211 0.89 -1.97 7.40
C CYS A 211 2.16 -2.76 7.02
N GLY A 212 3.34 -2.17 7.18
CA GLY A 212 4.61 -2.87 7.02
C GLY A 212 5.09 -3.03 5.57
N VAL A 213 4.34 -2.59 4.54
CA VAL A 213 4.76 -2.71 3.13
C VAL A 213 6.14 -2.08 2.85
N ALA A 214 6.45 -0.96 3.51
CA ALA A 214 7.76 -0.30 3.40
C ALA A 214 8.86 -1.13 4.07
N LEU A 215 8.57 -1.78 5.20
CA LEU A 215 9.49 -2.71 5.86
C LEU A 215 9.75 -3.96 4.99
N ILE A 216 8.70 -4.56 4.42
CA ILE A 216 8.79 -5.71 3.50
C ILE A 216 9.65 -5.36 2.29
N SER A 217 9.38 -4.24 1.63
CA SER A 217 10.13 -3.82 0.43
C SER A 217 11.59 -3.44 0.70
N ASN A 218 11.98 -3.23 1.97
CA ASN A 218 13.35 -2.87 2.37
C ASN A 218 14.08 -3.96 3.16
N GLY A 219 13.52 -5.16 3.30
CA GLY A 219 14.21 -6.29 3.94
C GLY A 219 13.99 -6.42 5.45
N LEU A 220 13.14 -5.58 6.05
CA LEU A 220 12.91 -5.51 7.49
C LEU A 220 11.76 -6.44 7.94
N TYR A 221 11.83 -7.70 7.53
CA TYR A 221 10.71 -8.66 7.62
C TYR A 221 10.30 -9.00 9.06
N SER A 222 11.27 -9.23 9.95
CA SER A 222 10.97 -9.50 11.35
C SER A 222 10.24 -8.34 12.01
N GLN A 223 10.55 -7.11 11.61
CA GLN A 223 9.85 -5.92 12.09
C GLN A 223 8.45 -5.80 11.47
N ALA A 224 8.33 -6.04 10.16
CA ALA A 224 7.03 -6.07 9.48
C ALA A 224 6.09 -7.08 10.14
N LYS A 225 6.57 -8.30 10.40
CA LYS A 225 5.80 -9.38 11.06
C LYS A 225 5.36 -8.99 12.48
N ARG A 226 6.19 -8.29 13.25
CA ARG A 226 5.79 -7.78 14.58
C ARG A 226 4.69 -6.73 14.49
N GLN A 227 4.82 -5.75 13.60
CA GLN A 227 3.78 -4.72 13.41
C GLN A 227 2.47 -5.32 12.88
N ALA A 228 2.57 -6.26 11.94
CA ALA A 228 1.44 -6.97 11.37
C ALA A 228 0.67 -7.79 12.42
N ARG A 229 1.36 -8.43 13.38
CA ARG A 229 0.70 -9.12 14.51
C ARG A 229 -0.14 -8.18 15.36
N THR A 230 0.42 -7.03 15.75
CA THR A 230 -0.34 -6.00 16.48
C THR A 230 -1.56 -5.55 15.69
N ASN A 231 -1.40 -5.29 14.39
CA ASN A 231 -2.51 -4.92 13.54
C ASN A 231 -3.58 -6.01 13.44
N MET A 232 -3.19 -7.29 13.35
CA MET A 232 -4.16 -8.40 13.25
C MET A 232 -4.89 -8.66 14.57
N GLU A 233 -4.25 -8.44 15.70
CA GLU A 233 -4.92 -8.43 17.01
C GLU A 233 -6.00 -7.35 17.03
N SER A 234 -5.66 -6.11 16.68
CA SER A 234 -6.62 -5.00 16.68
C SER A 234 -7.75 -5.17 15.68
N ILE A 235 -7.47 -5.69 14.47
CA ILE A 235 -8.50 -6.00 13.47
C ILE A 235 -9.43 -7.12 13.97
N ARG A 236 -8.90 -8.18 14.61
CA ARG A 236 -9.74 -9.24 15.19
C ARG A 236 -10.61 -8.72 16.31
N THR A 237 -10.10 -7.82 17.16
CA THR A 237 -10.92 -7.15 18.18
C THR A 237 -12.06 -6.37 17.54
N ALA A 238 -11.78 -5.56 16.52
CA ALA A 238 -12.82 -4.80 15.80
C ALA A 238 -13.88 -5.71 15.16
N VAL A 239 -13.46 -6.74 14.43
CA VAL A 239 -14.36 -7.60 13.65
C VAL A 239 -15.15 -8.56 14.55
N LYS A 240 -14.47 -9.27 15.46
CA LYS A 240 -15.09 -10.34 16.26
C LYS A 240 -15.58 -9.88 17.62
N GLY A 241 -14.92 -8.87 18.19
CA GLY A 241 -15.30 -8.30 19.49
C GLY A 241 -16.38 -7.24 19.34
N ASP A 242 -16.11 -6.21 18.54
CA ASP A 242 -17.03 -5.10 18.36
C ASP A 242 -18.08 -5.34 17.25
N GLY A 243 -17.86 -6.31 16.35
CA GLY A 243 -18.76 -6.57 15.21
C GLY A 243 -18.64 -5.55 14.08
N HIS A 244 -17.53 -4.81 14.00
CA HIS A 244 -17.32 -3.75 13.03
C HIS A 244 -16.46 -4.22 11.85
N ASP A 245 -16.89 -3.89 10.63
CA ASP A 245 -16.00 -3.93 9.48
C ASP A 245 -14.84 -2.92 9.66
N VAL A 246 -13.68 -3.24 9.08
CA VAL A 246 -12.49 -2.39 9.09
C VAL A 246 -12.31 -1.75 7.72
N ILE A 247 -12.53 -0.44 7.64
CA ILE A 247 -12.28 0.33 6.42
C ILE A 247 -10.89 0.95 6.39
N THR A 248 -10.38 1.19 5.19
CA THR A 248 -9.06 1.78 4.92
C THR A 248 -9.17 2.83 3.81
N THR A 249 -8.29 3.83 3.81
CA THR A 249 -8.19 4.82 2.70
C THR A 249 -7.00 4.60 1.78
N SER A 250 -6.15 3.60 2.06
CA SER A 250 -4.95 3.27 1.29
C SER A 250 -5.07 1.88 0.70
N SER A 251 -5.17 1.78 -0.63
CA SER A 251 -5.25 0.50 -1.37
C SER A 251 -4.07 -0.42 -1.09
N THR A 252 -2.88 0.14 -0.87
CA THR A 252 -1.71 -0.62 -0.46
C THR A 252 -1.86 -1.19 0.94
N CYS A 253 -2.35 -0.41 1.91
CA CYS A 253 -2.58 -0.94 3.25
C CYS A 253 -3.62 -2.06 3.23
N THR A 254 -4.73 -1.87 2.52
CA THR A 254 -5.79 -2.88 2.37
C THR A 254 -5.26 -4.16 1.77
N PHE A 255 -4.58 -4.07 0.63
CA PHE A 255 -4.04 -5.22 -0.09
C PHE A 255 -2.98 -5.95 0.73
N THR A 256 -2.03 -5.21 1.33
CA THR A 256 -0.99 -5.83 2.14
C THR A 256 -1.56 -6.57 3.35
N ILE A 257 -2.54 -5.98 4.04
CA ILE A 257 -3.21 -6.60 5.20
C ILE A 257 -4.04 -7.83 4.80
N ARG A 258 -4.88 -7.70 3.77
CA ARG A 258 -5.83 -8.74 3.35
C ARG A 258 -5.16 -9.89 2.63
N ASP A 259 -4.27 -9.56 1.70
CA ASP A 259 -3.82 -10.51 0.70
C ASP A 259 -2.35 -10.87 0.90
N GLU A 260 -1.47 -9.97 1.34
CA GLU A 260 -0.03 -10.29 1.46
C GLU A 260 0.39 -10.84 2.84
N TYR A 261 -0.29 -10.48 3.93
CA TYR A 261 0.09 -10.96 5.28
C TYR A 261 0.15 -12.49 5.41
N PRO A 262 -0.80 -13.27 4.88
CA PRO A 262 -0.76 -14.72 5.01
C PRO A 262 0.52 -15.33 4.42
N HIS A 263 0.85 -15.03 3.17
CA HIS A 263 1.95 -15.71 2.47
C HIS A 263 3.29 -14.96 2.49
N LEU A 264 3.33 -13.66 2.82
CA LEU A 264 4.60 -12.92 2.97
C LEU A 264 5.08 -12.83 4.42
N LEU A 265 4.17 -12.88 5.40
CA LEU A 265 4.50 -12.74 6.82
C LEU A 265 4.12 -13.95 7.66
N ASP A 266 3.56 -15.01 7.07
CA ASP A 266 3.00 -16.18 7.76
C ASP A 266 2.02 -15.77 8.87
N LEU A 267 1.06 -14.92 8.50
CA LEU A 267 0.00 -14.44 9.37
C LEU A 267 -1.35 -14.70 8.74
N GLU A 268 -1.92 -15.87 9.06
CA GLU A 268 -3.29 -16.22 8.70
C GLU A 268 -4.26 -15.14 9.13
N ASN A 269 -5.16 -14.78 8.21
CA ASN A 269 -6.18 -13.74 8.41
C ASN A 269 -7.55 -14.12 7.82
N GLY A 270 -7.74 -15.37 7.36
CA GLY A 270 -8.98 -15.80 6.71
C GLY A 270 -10.23 -15.60 7.57
N ASP A 271 -10.06 -15.53 8.89
CA ASP A 271 -11.11 -15.28 9.86
C ASP A 271 -11.61 -13.82 9.92
N VAL A 272 -10.88 -12.88 9.29
CA VAL A 272 -11.23 -11.45 9.26
C VAL A 272 -11.03 -10.80 7.88
N ARG A 273 -10.43 -11.51 6.92
CA ARG A 273 -10.01 -10.98 5.62
C ARG A 273 -11.13 -10.25 4.89
N ASP A 274 -12.34 -10.81 4.89
CA ASP A 274 -13.47 -10.25 4.14
C ASP A 274 -14.14 -9.06 4.81
N HIS A 275 -13.79 -8.78 6.07
CA HIS A 275 -14.23 -7.61 6.85
C HIS A 275 -13.28 -6.42 6.75
N VAL A 276 -12.11 -6.56 6.12
CA VAL A 276 -11.19 -5.44 5.88
C VAL A 276 -11.40 -4.94 4.47
N GLU A 277 -11.82 -3.71 4.21
CA GLU A 277 -12.02 -3.23 2.83
C GLU A 277 -11.65 -1.76 2.60
N LEU A 278 -11.66 -1.33 1.34
CA LEU A 278 -11.47 0.09 1.01
C LEU A 278 -12.74 0.87 1.36
N ALA A 279 -12.56 2.06 1.93
CA ALA A 279 -13.67 2.94 2.27
C ALA A 279 -14.54 3.28 1.05
N THR A 280 -13.95 3.39 -0.15
CA THR A 280 -14.72 3.61 -1.39
C THR A 280 -15.61 2.43 -1.74
N ARG A 281 -15.15 1.20 -1.54
CA ARG A 281 -16.00 0.01 -1.72
C ARG A 281 -17.10 -0.02 -0.67
N TYR A 282 -16.77 0.21 0.59
CA TYR A 282 -17.74 0.23 1.68
C TYR A 282 -18.84 1.28 1.46
N ILE A 283 -18.47 2.52 1.16
CA ILE A 283 -19.41 3.61 0.87
C ILE A 283 -20.29 3.27 -0.34
N TYR A 284 -19.71 2.75 -1.42
CA TYR A 284 -20.48 2.35 -2.60
C TYR A 284 -21.55 1.31 -2.24
N ARG A 285 -21.21 0.30 -1.43
CA ARG A 285 -22.16 -0.72 -0.97
C ARG A 285 -23.26 -0.12 -0.10
N LEU A 286 -22.94 0.79 0.81
CA LEU A 286 -23.96 1.48 1.62
C LEU A 286 -24.97 2.22 0.73
N ILE A 287 -24.49 2.93 -0.30
CA ILE A 287 -25.36 3.72 -1.18
C ILE A 287 -26.17 2.81 -2.10
N ASN A 288 -25.51 1.89 -2.83
CA ASN A 288 -26.14 1.15 -3.92
C ASN A 288 -26.79 -0.17 -3.49
N GLU A 289 -26.34 -0.78 -2.40
CA GLU A 289 -26.89 -2.06 -1.91
C GLU A 289 -27.84 -1.84 -0.73
N GLN A 290 -27.62 -0.79 0.08
CA GLN A 290 -28.38 -0.53 1.31
C GLN A 290 -29.23 0.77 1.26
N GLY A 291 -29.19 1.50 0.16
CA GLY A 291 -30.04 2.69 -0.07
C GLY A 291 -29.65 3.92 0.75
N ALA A 292 -28.43 3.98 1.30
CA ALA A 292 -27.93 5.17 1.98
C ALA A 292 -27.87 6.37 1.03
N LYS A 293 -28.17 7.57 1.53
CA LYS A 293 -28.21 8.79 0.71
C LYS A 293 -27.15 9.77 1.19
N LEU A 294 -26.35 10.28 0.26
CA LEU A 294 -25.48 11.42 0.48
C LEU A 294 -26.15 12.70 -0.01
N ARG A 295 -26.05 13.76 0.78
CA ARG A 295 -26.41 15.11 0.35
C ARG A 295 -25.17 15.77 -0.26
N PHE A 296 -25.21 16.02 -1.56
CA PHE A 296 -24.17 16.78 -2.24
C PHE A 296 -24.39 18.28 -2.06
N ARG A 297 -23.29 19.02 -2.10
CA ARG A 297 -23.32 20.49 -2.13
C ARG A 297 -23.76 20.96 -3.51
N GLU A 298 -24.58 22.01 -3.53
CA GLU A 298 -25.12 22.59 -4.78
C GLU A 298 -24.16 23.60 -5.43
N ASP A 299 -23.13 24.05 -4.71
CA ASP A 299 -22.17 25.07 -5.16
C ASP A 299 -20.89 24.48 -5.76
N VAL A 300 -20.90 23.20 -6.12
CA VAL A 300 -19.80 22.58 -6.88
C VAL A 300 -20.03 22.91 -8.35
N GLY A 301 -19.35 23.94 -8.84
CA GLY A 301 -19.29 24.23 -10.28
C GLY A 301 -18.68 23.05 -11.08
N PRO A 302 -18.76 23.07 -12.42
CA PRO A 302 -18.23 22.00 -13.25
C PRO A 302 -16.76 21.69 -12.92
N LEU A 303 -16.47 20.45 -12.53
CA LEU A 303 -15.13 20.00 -12.16
C LEU A 303 -14.73 18.80 -13.01
N ARG A 304 -13.63 18.91 -13.74
CA ARG A 304 -13.05 17.82 -14.52
C ARG A 304 -11.96 17.13 -13.71
N VAL A 305 -12.07 15.83 -13.52
CA VAL A 305 -11.17 15.01 -12.69
C VAL A 305 -10.52 13.94 -13.56
N ALA A 306 -9.19 13.94 -13.64
CA ALA A 306 -8.43 12.83 -14.18
C ALA A 306 -8.16 11.81 -13.07
N TYR A 307 -8.61 10.57 -13.26
CA TYR A 307 -8.49 9.51 -12.26
C TYR A 307 -7.34 8.54 -12.60
N HIS A 308 -6.36 8.43 -11.71
CA HIS A 308 -5.30 7.45 -11.77
C HIS A 308 -5.65 6.22 -10.93
N THR A 309 -5.79 5.06 -11.55
CA THR A 309 -6.13 3.83 -10.85
C THR A 309 -4.92 3.24 -10.12
N PRO A 310 -4.91 3.18 -8.77
CA PRO A 310 -3.78 2.63 -8.03
C PRO A 310 -3.60 1.14 -8.29
N CYS A 311 -2.35 0.70 -8.49
CA CYS A 311 -2.05 -0.68 -8.90
C CYS A 311 -2.53 -1.78 -7.93
N HIS A 312 -2.53 -1.54 -6.61
CA HIS A 312 -3.07 -2.50 -5.64
C HIS A 312 -4.61 -2.51 -5.64
N MET A 313 -5.26 -1.40 -5.97
CA MET A 313 -6.72 -1.36 -6.18
C MET A 313 -7.13 -2.12 -7.44
N GLU A 314 -6.34 -1.97 -8.52
CA GLU A 314 -6.50 -2.73 -9.76
C GLU A 314 -6.38 -4.25 -9.50
N LYS A 315 -5.36 -4.67 -8.75
CA LYS A 315 -5.17 -6.08 -8.37
C LYS A 315 -6.35 -6.65 -7.57
N MET A 316 -7.00 -5.85 -6.73
CA MET A 316 -8.19 -6.25 -6.00
C MET A 316 -9.47 -6.20 -6.85
N GLY A 317 -9.44 -5.62 -8.06
CA GLY A 317 -10.61 -5.44 -8.92
C GLY A 317 -11.57 -4.35 -8.41
N TRP A 318 -11.08 -3.41 -7.60
CA TRP A 318 -11.93 -2.45 -6.87
C TRP A 318 -11.89 -1.03 -7.44
N ALA A 319 -11.29 -0.84 -8.61
CA ALA A 319 -11.21 0.45 -9.29
C ALA A 319 -12.60 1.06 -9.53
N TYR A 320 -13.54 0.21 -9.95
CA TYR A 320 -14.92 0.58 -10.28
C TYR A 320 -15.60 1.37 -9.15
N TYR A 321 -15.47 0.93 -7.89
CA TYR A 321 -16.15 1.59 -6.77
C TYR A 321 -15.75 3.06 -6.60
N SER A 322 -14.47 3.38 -6.77
CA SER A 322 -14.00 4.75 -6.64
C SER A 322 -14.44 5.61 -7.82
N ILE A 323 -14.43 5.05 -9.03
CA ILE A 323 -14.84 5.73 -10.26
C ILE A 323 -16.34 6.08 -10.20
N GLU A 324 -17.18 5.13 -9.78
CA GLU A 324 -18.62 5.36 -9.67
C GLU A 324 -18.97 6.36 -8.57
N LEU A 325 -18.31 6.29 -7.41
CA LEU A 325 -18.51 7.29 -6.36
C LEU A 325 -18.16 8.71 -6.83
N LEU A 326 -17.10 8.87 -7.63
CA LEU A 326 -16.75 10.17 -8.21
C LEU A 326 -17.81 10.64 -9.23
N ARG A 327 -18.34 9.72 -10.06
CA ARG A 327 -19.40 10.02 -11.04
C ARG A 327 -20.74 10.38 -10.41
N MET A 328 -20.99 9.94 -9.17
CA MET A 328 -22.19 10.31 -8.42
C MET A 328 -22.19 11.78 -7.97
N ILE A 329 -21.03 12.44 -7.93
CA ILE A 329 -20.94 13.83 -7.47
C ILE A 329 -21.47 14.76 -8.57
N PRO A 330 -22.54 15.55 -8.30
CA PRO A 330 -23.08 16.48 -9.28
C PRO A 330 -22.01 17.46 -9.78
N GLY A 331 -21.97 17.68 -11.09
CA GLY A 331 -21.02 18.59 -11.74
C GLY A 331 -19.61 18.02 -11.95
N VAL A 332 -19.32 16.79 -11.51
CA VAL A 332 -18.01 16.16 -11.70
C VAL A 332 -17.99 15.31 -12.99
N GLU A 333 -17.07 15.65 -13.90
CA GLU A 333 -16.73 14.85 -15.08
C GLU A 333 -15.46 14.04 -14.80
N VAL A 334 -15.56 12.71 -14.79
CA VAL A 334 -14.42 11.83 -14.50
C VAL A 334 -13.84 11.25 -15.79
N THR A 335 -12.58 11.54 -16.07
CA THR A 335 -11.77 10.89 -17.11
C THR A 335 -10.85 9.87 -16.46
N VAL A 336 -11.08 8.58 -16.72
CA VAL A 336 -10.19 7.51 -16.24
C VAL A 336 -8.98 7.44 -17.15
N LEU A 337 -7.77 7.58 -16.57
CA LEU A 337 -6.52 7.47 -17.31
C LEU A 337 -6.20 6.00 -17.56
N ASP A 338 -5.62 5.68 -18.72
CA ASP A 338 -4.91 4.41 -18.94
C ASP A 338 -3.65 4.39 -18.05
N SER A 339 -3.89 4.09 -16.79
CA SER A 339 -2.92 4.26 -15.72
C SER A 339 -1.92 3.13 -15.79
N GLN A 340 -0.64 3.43 -15.61
CA GLN A 340 0.40 2.46 -15.28
C GLN A 340 0.72 2.55 -13.78
N CYS A 341 1.83 1.96 -13.33
CA CYS A 341 2.33 2.24 -11.99
C CYS A 341 2.78 3.71 -11.90
N CYS A 342 2.53 4.40 -10.78
CA CYS A 342 3.04 5.77 -10.56
C CYS A 342 4.55 5.86 -10.26
N GLY A 343 5.28 4.74 -10.37
CA GLY A 343 6.73 4.71 -10.24
C GLY A 343 7.31 4.83 -8.83
N ILE A 344 6.53 5.26 -7.82
CA ILE A 344 7.08 5.52 -6.48
C ILE A 344 7.35 4.25 -5.66
N ALA A 345 6.43 3.27 -5.75
CA ALA A 345 6.46 1.97 -5.08
C ALA A 345 7.03 2.00 -3.64
N GLY A 346 6.39 2.76 -2.76
CA GLY A 346 6.84 2.98 -1.39
C GLY A 346 8.12 3.82 -1.36
N THR A 347 9.26 3.16 -1.14
CA THR A 347 10.56 3.84 -1.04
C THR A 347 11.40 3.72 -2.30
N TYR A 348 10.95 2.95 -3.31
CA TYR A 348 11.71 2.67 -4.52
C TYR A 348 12.14 3.95 -5.23
N GLY A 349 11.18 4.84 -5.54
CA GLY A 349 11.45 6.05 -6.30
C GLY A 349 12.31 7.07 -5.55
N PHE A 350 12.34 7.03 -4.22
CA PHE A 350 13.17 7.94 -3.42
C PHE A 350 14.68 7.64 -3.54
N LYS A 351 15.04 6.40 -3.88
CA LYS A 351 16.43 5.97 -3.98
C LYS A 351 17.06 6.52 -5.26
N LYS A 352 18.24 7.13 -5.13
CA LYS A 352 18.95 7.78 -6.22
C LYS A 352 19.18 6.85 -7.42
N GLU A 353 19.57 5.61 -7.16
CA GLU A 353 19.80 4.60 -8.19
C GLU A 353 18.53 4.26 -9.01
N ASN A 354 17.34 4.57 -8.50
CA ASN A 354 16.06 4.24 -9.12
C ASN A 354 15.32 5.46 -9.69
N TYR A 355 15.87 6.67 -9.54
CA TYR A 355 15.14 7.90 -9.88
C TYR A 355 14.68 7.92 -11.34
N HIS A 356 15.59 7.62 -12.27
CA HIS A 356 15.31 7.65 -13.70
C HIS A 356 14.25 6.61 -14.10
N THR A 357 14.41 5.37 -13.65
CA THR A 357 13.43 4.30 -13.84
C THR A 357 12.06 4.68 -13.27
N SER A 358 12.02 5.22 -12.07
CA SER A 358 10.78 5.64 -11.41
C SER A 358 10.05 6.74 -12.18
N GLN A 359 10.76 7.75 -12.71
CA GLN A 359 10.18 8.81 -13.52
C GLN A 359 9.77 8.37 -14.93
N ALA A 360 10.49 7.41 -15.51
CA ALA A 360 10.10 6.83 -16.79
C ALA A 360 8.85 5.94 -16.66
N VAL A 361 8.64 5.33 -15.49
CA VAL A 361 7.42 4.55 -15.19
C VAL A 361 6.20 5.45 -14.96
N GLY A 362 6.34 6.58 -14.24
CA GLY A 362 5.21 7.47 -13.96
C GLY A 362 5.54 8.77 -13.25
#